data_AF-A0A3M7MP92-F1
#
_entry.id   AF-A0A3M7MP92-F1
#
_cell.length_a   1.000
_cell.length_b   1.000
_cell.length_c   1.000
_cell.angle_alpha   90.00
_cell.angle_beta   90.00
_cell.angle_gamma   90.00
#
_symmetry.space_group_name_H-M   'P 1'
#
loop_
_entity.id
_entity.type
_entity.pdbx_description
1 polymer ?
#
loop_
_entity_poly.entity_id
_entity_poly.type
_entity_poly.pdbx_seq_one_letter_code
_entity_poly.pdbx_strand_id
1 'polypeptide(L)'
;MADDSSNSHTYTSDTDSQWEPVSISYSSPSALPPSAEDFRRAISTSATVEELQISDFDPQTQYGAVIDAVKEAAAGAENAQIFRVPVDRTRVEYYIVAVAHAPEAAEKKLVGVVARAVES
;
A
#
# COMPACT_ATOMS: atom_id res chain seq x y z
N MET A 1 -43.99 -22.06 -19.34
CA MET A 1 -43.91 -21.70 -17.91
C MET A 1 -42.99 -22.72 -17.26
N ALA A 2 -41.70 -22.41 -17.11
CA ALA A 2 -41.08 -21.61 -16.05
C ALA A 2 -40.93 -22.44 -14.76
N ASP A 3 -39.75 -23.02 -14.58
CA ASP A 3 -39.20 -23.58 -13.34
C ASP A 3 -37.69 -23.78 -13.60
N ASP A 4 -36.73 -23.43 -12.77
CA ASP A 4 -36.60 -22.48 -11.67
C ASP A 4 -35.09 -22.32 -11.53
N SER A 5 -34.64 -21.10 -11.27
CA SER A 5 -33.24 -20.75 -11.24
C SER A 5 -32.64 -21.13 -9.88
N SER A 6 -31.98 -22.29 -9.76
CA SER A 6 -31.22 -22.62 -8.54
C SER A 6 -29.75 -22.21 -8.67
N ASN A 7 -29.55 -20.89 -8.65
CA ASN A 7 -28.27 -20.24 -8.42
C ASN A 7 -27.91 -20.34 -6.92
N SER A 8 -26.94 -21.16 -6.54
CA SER A 8 -26.32 -21.09 -5.20
C SER A 8 -24.96 -21.80 -5.13
N HIS A 9 -23.95 -21.20 -5.74
CA HIS A 9 -22.63 -21.19 -5.12
C HIS A 9 -22.37 -19.80 -4.55
N THR A 10 -23.03 -19.55 -3.42
CA THR A 10 -22.73 -18.49 -2.48
C THR A 10 -21.36 -18.75 -1.86
N TYR A 11 -20.30 -18.25 -2.52
CA TYR A 11 -19.05 -17.88 -1.85
C TYR A 11 -18.36 -16.76 -2.64
N THR A 12 -18.97 -15.59 -2.65
CA THR A 12 -18.19 -14.37 -2.58
C THR A 12 -18.65 -13.70 -1.31
N SER A 13 -18.16 -14.22 -0.18
CA SER A 13 -18.14 -13.43 1.03
C SER A 13 -17.44 -12.12 0.67
N ASP A 14 -18.23 -11.05 0.69
CA ASP A 14 -17.89 -9.78 1.32
C ASP A 14 -16.73 -9.93 2.31
N THR A 15 -15.50 -9.94 1.83
CA THR A 15 -14.29 -10.01 2.64
C THR A 15 -13.16 -9.46 1.77
N ASP A 16 -12.29 -8.67 2.38
CA ASP A 16 -10.93 -8.47 1.91
C ASP A 16 -10.72 -7.41 0.82
N SER A 17 -11.01 -6.14 1.13
CA SER A 17 -9.99 -5.15 0.72
C SER A 17 -8.71 -5.51 1.48
N GLN A 18 -7.85 -6.28 0.81
CA GLN A 18 -6.53 -6.70 1.30
C GLN A 18 -5.75 -5.47 1.79
N TRP A 19 -6.04 -4.33 1.15
CA TRP A 19 -5.47 -3.01 1.35
C TRP A 19 -6.17 -2.24 2.48
N GLU A 20 -5.48 -2.07 3.61
CA GLU A 20 -5.89 -1.21 4.72
C GLU A 20 -5.28 0.19 4.53
N PRO A 21 -6.06 1.28 4.62
CA PRO A 21 -5.53 2.63 4.52
C PRO A 21 -4.61 2.94 5.70
N VAL A 22 -3.46 3.54 5.41
CA VAL A 22 -2.41 3.85 6.37
C VAL A 22 -1.95 5.30 6.19
N SER A 23 -1.71 5.97 7.32
CA SER A 23 -1.10 7.29 7.37
C SER A 23 0.09 7.24 8.33
N ILE A 24 1.27 7.59 7.83
CA ILE A 24 2.53 7.52 8.56
C ILE A 24 3.12 8.93 8.58
N SER A 25 3.53 9.37 9.77
CA SER A 25 4.17 10.67 9.91
C SER A 25 5.60 10.58 9.37
N TYR A 26 5.94 11.43 8.40
CA TYR A 26 7.22 11.36 7.70
C TYR A 26 7.91 12.72 7.72
N SER A 27 8.79 12.91 8.69
CA SER A 27 9.65 14.09 8.74
C SER A 27 10.98 13.78 8.07
N SER A 28 11.09 14.05 6.76
CA SER A 28 12.37 14.02 6.06
C SER A 28 12.75 15.41 5.56
N PRO A 29 14.01 15.83 5.76
CA PRO A 29 14.50 17.13 5.32
C PRO A 29 14.57 17.27 3.81
N SER A 30 14.46 16.16 3.07
CA SER A 30 14.61 16.16 1.61
C SER A 30 13.25 16.13 0.89
N ALA A 31 13.20 16.71 -0.30
CA ALA A 31 12.05 16.63 -1.23
C ALA A 31 11.92 15.27 -1.92
N LEU A 32 12.74 14.30 -1.53
CA LEU A 32 12.84 13.00 -2.17
C LEU A 32 11.82 12.01 -1.60
N PRO A 33 11.42 11.02 -2.41
CA PRO A 33 10.69 9.84 -1.93
C PRO A 33 11.39 9.19 -0.71
N PRO A 34 10.67 8.69 0.31
CA PRO A 34 11.28 7.92 1.41
C PRO A 34 12.08 6.73 0.90
N SER A 35 13.31 6.54 1.35
CA SER A 35 14.01 5.27 1.08
C SER A 35 13.42 4.15 1.96
N ALA A 36 13.71 2.89 1.65
CA ALA A 36 13.31 1.76 2.50
C ALA A 36 13.73 1.94 3.98
N GLU A 37 14.91 2.51 4.24
CA GLU A 37 15.38 2.82 5.60
C GLU A 37 14.58 3.94 6.28
N ASP A 38 14.19 4.97 5.52
CA ASP A 38 13.36 6.06 6.01
C ASP A 38 11.96 5.54 6.36
N PHE A 39 11.38 4.72 5.47
CA PHE A 39 10.09 4.08 5.71
C PHE A 39 10.14 3.19 6.95
N ARG A 40 11.18 2.35 7.07
CA ARG A 40 11.42 1.51 8.25
C ARG A 40 11.40 2.32 9.55
N ARG A 41 12.09 3.46 9.57
CA ARG A 41 12.12 4.39 10.71
C ARG A 41 10.74 4.99 10.97
N ALA A 42 10.02 5.36 9.92
CA ALA A 42 8.70 5.97 10.00
C ALA A 42 7.64 5.00 10.60
N ILE A 43 7.68 3.71 10.24
CA ILE A 43 6.82 2.67 10.83
C ILE A 43 7.39 2.05 12.11
N SER A 44 8.56 2.51 12.57
CA SER A 44 9.24 2.01 13.78
C SER A 44 9.39 0.49 13.82
N THR A 45 9.69 -0.14 12.68
CA THR A 45 9.88 -1.61 12.60
C THR A 45 11.35 -2.01 12.70
N SER A 46 11.61 -3.18 13.28
CA SER A 46 12.92 -3.84 13.22
C SER A 46 13.09 -4.75 12.01
N ALA A 47 12.03 -4.93 11.20
CA ALA A 47 12.07 -5.73 10.00
C ALA A 47 12.92 -5.08 8.89
N THR A 48 13.48 -5.92 8.01
CA THR A 48 14.16 -5.47 6.80
C THR A 48 13.13 -5.04 5.79
N VAL A 49 12.95 -3.74 5.63
CA VAL A 49 12.09 -3.17 4.59
C VAL A 49 12.81 -3.25 3.25
N GLU A 50 12.14 -3.77 2.23
CA GLU A 50 12.61 -3.83 0.86
C GLU A 50 11.78 -2.87 -0.01
N GLU A 51 12.44 -2.02 -0.78
CA GLU A 51 11.76 -1.19 -1.77
C GLU A 51 11.56 -1.99 -3.06
N LEU A 52 10.32 -2.04 -3.53
CA LEU A 52 9.93 -2.67 -4.78
C LEU A 52 9.55 -1.59 -5.79
N GLN A 53 9.92 -1.81 -7.05
CA GLN A 53 9.41 -1.00 -8.15
C GLN A 53 7.97 -1.42 -8.46
N ILE A 54 7.16 -0.48 -8.94
CA ILE A 54 5.77 -0.75 -9.36
C ILE A 54 5.74 -1.86 -10.41
N SER A 55 6.69 -1.88 -11.35
CA SER A 55 6.76 -2.91 -12.40
C SER A 55 7.13 -4.29 -11.88
N ASP A 56 7.88 -4.38 -10.78
CA ASP A 56 8.23 -5.66 -10.14
C ASP A 56 7.09 -6.18 -9.27
N PHE A 57 6.40 -5.28 -8.55
CA PHE A 57 5.27 -5.62 -7.71
C PHE A 57 4.02 -5.96 -8.52
N ASP A 58 3.75 -5.18 -9.57
CA ASP A 58 2.54 -5.28 -10.39
C ASP A 58 2.88 -5.32 -11.90
N PRO A 59 3.53 -6.38 -12.37
CA PRO A 59 3.89 -6.52 -13.79
C PRO A 59 2.67 -6.57 -14.71
N GLN A 60 1.49 -6.90 -14.18
CA GLN A 60 0.23 -6.99 -14.92
C GLN A 60 -0.65 -5.73 -14.79
N THR A 61 -0.21 -4.70 -14.06
CA THR A 61 -0.99 -3.45 -13.84
C THR A 61 -2.37 -3.72 -13.20
N GLN A 62 -2.50 -4.76 -12.37
CA GLN A 62 -3.73 -5.11 -11.67
C GLN A 62 -4.01 -4.19 -10.47
N TYR A 63 -2.97 -3.61 -9.89
CA TYR A 63 -3.03 -2.69 -8.75
C TYR A 63 -2.91 -1.22 -9.16
N GLY A 64 -2.91 -0.92 -10.46
CA GLY A 64 -2.85 0.45 -10.98
C GLY A 64 -3.90 1.38 -10.37
N ALA A 65 -5.13 0.91 -10.19
CA ALA A 65 -6.21 1.69 -9.56
C ALA A 65 -5.93 2.00 -8.08
N VAL A 66 -5.31 1.06 -7.35
CA VAL A 66 -4.92 1.26 -5.94
C VAL A 66 -3.80 2.28 -5.84
N ILE A 67 -2.80 2.16 -6.71
CA ILE A 67 -1.67 3.09 -6.79
C ILE A 67 -2.16 4.50 -7.11
N ASP A 68 -3.07 4.63 -8.08
CA ASP A 68 -3.65 5.92 -8.45
C ASP A 68 -4.45 6.54 -7.29
N ALA A 69 -5.30 5.74 -6.62
CA ALA A 69 -6.03 6.18 -5.44
C ALA A 69 -5.10 6.66 -4.30
N VAL A 70 -3.96 5.99 -4.09
CA VAL A 70 -2.95 6.42 -3.12
C VAL A 70 -2.32 7.75 -3.51
N LYS A 71 -2.00 7.94 -4.80
CA LYS A 71 -1.45 9.20 -5.30
C LYS A 71 -2.44 10.35 -5.12
N GLU A 72 -3.71 10.12 -5.46
CA GLU A 72 -4.78 11.10 -5.25
C GLU A 72 -4.95 11.43 -3.75
N ALA A 73 -4.96 10.41 -2.89
CA ALA A 73 -5.03 10.59 -1.43
C ALA A 73 -3.83 11.37 -0.86
N ALA A 74 -2.67 11.27 -1.50
CA ALA A 74 -1.46 12.03 -1.18
C ALA A 74 -1.41 13.42 -1.86
N ALA A 75 -2.56 14.03 -2.11
CA ALA A 75 -2.69 15.35 -2.76
C ALA A 75 -2.13 15.39 -4.20
N GLY A 76 -2.30 14.29 -4.95
CA GLY A 76 -1.84 14.20 -6.35
C GLY A 76 -0.34 13.98 -6.47
N ALA A 77 0.25 13.15 -5.59
CA ALA A 77 1.66 12.84 -5.63
C ALA A 77 2.07 12.23 -6.99
N GLU A 78 3.19 12.67 -7.56
CA GLU A 78 3.68 12.14 -8.85
C GLU A 78 4.06 10.65 -8.75
N ASN A 79 4.67 10.26 -7.63
CA ASN A 79 5.22 8.93 -7.42
C ASN A 79 4.65 8.27 -6.16
N ALA A 80 4.33 6.99 -6.29
CA ALA A 80 4.04 6.09 -5.18
C ALA A 80 5.20 5.11 -5.05
N GLN A 81 5.52 4.75 -3.82
CA GLN A 81 6.54 3.76 -3.50
C GLN A 81 5.90 2.54 -2.88
N ILE A 82 6.51 1.40 -3.17
CA ILE A 82 6.07 0.11 -2.68
C ILE A 82 7.16 -0.44 -1.78
N PHE A 83 6.78 -0.80 -0.56
CA PHE A 83 7.67 -1.40 0.42
C PHE A 83 7.15 -2.76 0.84
N ARG A 84 8.02 -3.75 0.83
CA ARG A 84 7.77 -5.08 1.35
C ARG A 84 8.39 -5.20 2.74
N VAL A 85 7.59 -5.59 3.72
CA VAL A 85 8.01 -5.70 5.12
C VAL A 85 7.70 -7.11 5.62
N PRO A 86 8.71 -7.99 5.77
CA PRO A 86 8.50 -9.30 6.36
C PRO A 86 8.26 -9.15 7.87
N VAL A 87 7.05 -9.48 8.31
CA VAL A 87 6.66 -9.43 9.73
C VAL A 87 7.11 -10.69 10.45
N ASP A 88 6.88 -11.85 9.82
CA ASP A 88 7.19 -13.17 10.35
C ASP A 88 7.70 -14.10 9.24
N ARG A 89 8.01 -15.35 9.59
CA ARG A 89 8.44 -16.38 8.61
C ARG A 89 7.46 -16.60 7.47
N THR A 90 6.17 -16.40 7.74
CA THR A 90 5.10 -16.62 6.76
C THR A 90 4.22 -15.41 6.54
N ARG A 91 4.53 -14.25 7.14
CA ARG A 91 3.71 -13.04 7.01
C ARG A 91 4.54 -11.91 6.45
N VAL A 92 4.01 -11.26 5.43
CA VAL A 92 4.61 -10.10 4.79
C VAL A 92 3.55 -9.02 4.61
N GLU A 93 3.96 -7.77 4.79
CA GLU A 93 3.12 -6.60 4.58
C GLU A 93 3.67 -5.81 3.39
N TYR A 94 2.82 -5.57 2.40
CA TYR A 94 3.12 -4.76 1.23
C TYR A 94 2.50 -3.37 1.44
N TYR A 95 3.32 -2.34 1.57
CA TYR A 95 2.89 -0.97 1.75
C TYR A 95 3.02 -0.23 0.43
N ILE A 96 1.93 0.36 -0.05
CA ILE A 96 1.93 1.30 -1.17
C ILE A 96 1.69 2.68 -0.57
N VAL A 97 2.69 3.55 -0.57
CA VAL A 97 2.61 4.88 0.04
C VAL A 97 3.11 5.95 -0.89
N ALA A 98 2.56 7.15 -0.76
CA ALA A 98 3.01 8.33 -1.46
C ALA A 98 3.23 9.48 -0.47
N VAL A 99 4.17 10.37 -0.80
CA VAL A 99 4.45 11.57 0.00
C VAL A 99 3.32 12.56 -0.23
N ALA A 100 2.52 12.82 0.80
CA ALA A 100 1.51 13.84 0.75
C ALA A 100 2.17 15.22 0.73
N HIS A 101 2.08 15.90 -0.41
CA HIS A 101 2.55 17.27 -0.59
C HIS A 101 1.49 18.23 -0.06
N ALA A 102 1.63 18.66 1.20
CA ALA A 102 0.87 19.78 1.73
C ALA A 102 1.74 21.04 1.64
N PRO A 103 1.45 22.00 0.73
CA PRO A 103 2.27 23.20 0.53
C PRO A 103 2.37 24.10 1.77
N GLU A 104 1.48 23.91 2.75
CA GLU A 104 1.41 24.69 3.98
C GLU A 104 1.83 23.90 5.24
N ALA A 105 2.13 22.60 5.13
CA ALA A 105 2.50 21.78 6.29
C ALA A 105 4.03 21.70 6.43
N ALA A 106 4.54 22.08 7.60
CA ALA A 106 5.95 21.86 7.97
C ALA A 106 6.31 20.37 8.04
N GLU A 107 5.32 19.51 8.25
CA GLU A 107 5.47 18.07 8.40
C GLU A 107 4.90 17.35 7.18
N LYS A 108 5.73 16.52 6.54
CA LYS A 108 5.25 15.64 5.46
C LYS A 108 4.61 14.40 6.07
N LYS A 109 3.67 13.82 5.34
CA LYS A 109 3.01 12.57 5.73
C LYS A 109 3.07 11.61 4.57
N LEU A 110 3.24 10.33 4.87
CA LEU A 110 3.05 9.27 3.91
C LEU A 110 1.62 8.79 4.04
N VAL A 111 0.89 8.84 2.94
CA VAL A 111 -0.49 8.36 2.86
C VAL A 111 -0.50 7.21 1.87
N GLY A 112 -1.22 6.14 2.20
CA GLY A 112 -1.21 4.95 1.37
C GLY A 112 -2.10 3.84 1.87
N VAL A 113 -1.80 2.64 1.41
CA VAL A 113 -2.45 1.40 1.82
C VAL A 113 -1.42 0.32 2.17
N VAL A 114 -1.80 -0.63 3.01
CA VAL A 114 -1.01 -1.81 3.35
C VAL A 114 -1.80 -3.08 3.06
N ALA A 115 -1.19 -4.04 2.38
CA ALA A 115 -1.73 -5.37 2.19
C ALA A 115 -0.98 -6.42 3.01
N ARG A 116 -1.71 -7.16 3.83
CA ARG A 116 -1.16 -8.26 4.62
C ARG A 116 -1.28 -9.56 3.84
N ALA A 117 -0.15 -10.18 3.52
CA ALA A 117 -0.09 -11.44 2.80
C ALA A 117 0.59 -12.54 3.65
N VAL A 118 0.19 -13.79 3.40
CA VAL A 118 0.78 -14.97 4.02
C VAL A 118 1.53 -15.76 2.95
N GLU A 119 2.85 -15.91 3.10
CA GLU A 119 3.72 -16.69 2.22
C GLU A 119 4.10 -17.98 2.96
N SER A 120 3.58 -19.13 2.52
CA SER A 120 3.83 -20.45 3.14
C SER A 120 4.71 -21.33 2.27
#